data_AF-A0AAU0VEQ9-F1
#
_entry.id   AF-A0AAU0VEQ9-F1
#
_cell.length_a   1.000
_cell.length_b   1.000
_cell.length_c   1.000
_cell.angle_alpha   90.00
_cell.angle_beta   90.00
_cell.angle_gamma   90.00
#
_symmetry.space_group_name_H-M   'P 1'
#
loop_
_entity.id
_entity.type
_entity.pdbx_description
1 polymer ?
#
loop_
_entity_poly.entity_id
_entity_poly.type
_entity_poly.pdbx_seq_one_letter_code
_entity_poly.pdbx_strand_id
1 'polypeptide(L)'
;MKISYLPAGPADDVPYELWEGEEEALAAAAAAGSRAAEWIRSLPSAPSPCPVGAWLAGELPQAIEAATSSLDPGDCDRMDPEGVIVDGTGGIDEETRSKMAAVPCAVEDALWLIPGQQIRLVAVASLVTGAARLLAEDPGTAITTGELPRMWVLVDHAIA
;
A
#
# COMPACT_ATOMS: atom_id res chain seq x y z
N MET A 1 -36.03 8.81 26.65
CA MET A 1 -35.45 7.96 25.59
C MET A 1 -34.25 7.25 26.22
N LYS A 2 -34.38 5.96 26.54
CA LYS A 2 -33.28 5.15 27.11
C LYS A 2 -32.51 4.55 25.92
N ILE A 3 -31.29 5.00 25.71
CA ILE A 3 -30.36 4.37 24.75
C ILE A 3 -29.88 3.08 25.41
N SER A 4 -30.25 1.94 24.83
CA SER A 4 -29.77 0.63 25.26
C SER A 4 -28.39 0.44 24.64
N TYR A 5 -27.34 0.55 25.45
CA TYR A 5 -26.02 0.06 25.06
C TYR A 5 -26.07 -1.46 25.10
N LEU A 6 -26.07 -2.09 23.92
CA LEU A 6 -25.78 -3.51 23.83
C LEU A 6 -24.32 -3.70 24.27
N PRO A 7 -24.01 -4.70 25.10
CA PRO A 7 -22.63 -5.00 25.44
C PRO A 7 -21.88 -5.40 24.16
N ALA A 8 -20.68 -4.86 23.98
CA ALA A 8 -19.74 -5.36 22.97
C ALA A 8 -19.56 -6.87 23.18
N GLY A 9 -19.60 -7.62 22.08
CA GLY A 9 -19.33 -9.06 22.09
C GLY A 9 -17.94 -9.36 22.68
N PRO A 10 -17.68 -10.60 23.09
CA PRO A 10 -16.41 -10.97 23.71
C PRO A 10 -15.24 -10.65 22.77
N ALA A 11 -14.09 -10.29 23.36
CA ALA A 11 -12.85 -10.07 22.63
C ALA A 11 -12.54 -11.28 21.72
N ASP A 12 -12.20 -10.99 20.47
CA ASP A 12 -11.94 -11.94 19.39
C ASP A 12 -10.87 -12.97 19.76
N ASP A 13 -11.32 -14.16 20.18
CA ASP A 13 -10.60 -15.43 20.03
C ASP A 13 -11.09 -16.18 18.78
N VAL A 14 -11.77 -15.49 17.85
CA VAL A 14 -12.20 -16.07 16.57
C VAL A 14 -11.00 -16.08 15.63
N PRO A 15 -10.52 -17.26 15.19
CA PRO A 15 -9.44 -17.33 14.21
C PRO A 15 -9.89 -16.61 12.93
N TYR A 16 -9.01 -15.78 12.39
CA TYR A 16 -9.23 -15.12 11.11
C TYR A 16 -9.55 -16.15 10.01
N GLU A 17 -10.67 -15.94 9.31
CA GLU A 17 -11.13 -16.78 8.21
C GLU A 17 -10.78 -16.12 6.88
N LEU A 18 -10.00 -16.81 6.05
CA LEU A 18 -9.53 -16.31 4.77
C LEU A 18 -10.69 -16.08 3.80
N TRP A 19 -10.63 -14.98 3.05
CA TRP A 19 -11.53 -14.75 1.93
C TRP A 19 -11.18 -15.65 0.74
N GLU A 20 -12.20 -16.02 -0.04
CA GLU A 20 -11.98 -16.74 -1.30
C GLU A 20 -11.10 -15.90 -2.24
N GLY A 21 -9.95 -16.45 -2.63
CA GLY A 21 -8.98 -15.78 -3.51
C GLY A 21 -8.01 -14.82 -2.82
N GLU A 22 -8.03 -14.71 -1.49
CA GLU A 22 -7.14 -13.82 -0.74
C GLU A 22 -5.66 -14.10 -0.98
N GLU A 23 -5.22 -15.35 -0.82
CA GLU A 23 -3.80 -15.72 -1.02
C GLU A 23 -3.32 -15.38 -2.44
N GLU A 24 -4.16 -15.60 -3.45
CA GLU A 24 -3.85 -15.25 -4.84
C GLU A 24 -3.75 -13.73 -5.02
N ALA A 25 -4.66 -12.97 -4.41
CA ALA A 25 -4.65 -11.51 -4.47
C ALA A 25 -3.42 -10.90 -3.77
N LEU A 26 -3.01 -11.45 -2.63
CA LEU A 26 -1.81 -11.04 -1.90
C LEU A 26 -0.52 -11.44 -2.63
N ALA A 27 -0.49 -12.64 -3.23
CA ALA A 27 0.63 -13.06 -4.07
C ALA A 27 0.77 -12.16 -5.32
N ALA A 28 -0.35 -11.78 -5.94
CA ALA A 28 -0.37 -10.84 -7.05
C ALA A 28 0.13 -9.45 -6.62
N ALA A 29 -0.22 -9.00 -5.41
CA ALA A 29 0.29 -7.75 -4.83
C ALA A 29 1.80 -7.75 -4.71
N ALA A 30 2.36 -8.77 -4.05
CA ALA A 30 3.81 -8.91 -3.87
C ALA A 30 4.55 -8.97 -5.23
N ALA A 31 3.98 -9.68 -6.21
CA ALA A 31 4.54 -9.75 -7.55
C ALA A 31 4.51 -8.39 -8.28
N ALA A 32 3.43 -7.62 -8.14
CA ALA A 32 3.32 -6.29 -8.72
C ALA A 32 4.30 -5.30 -8.07
N GLY A 33 4.45 -5.35 -6.74
CA GLY A 33 5.42 -4.54 -6.02
C GLY A 33 6.86 -4.84 -6.41
N SER A 34 7.20 -6.12 -6.57
CA SER A 34 8.52 -6.54 -7.07
C SER A 34 8.82 -5.96 -8.45
N ARG A 35 7.87 -6.06 -9.41
CA ARG A 35 8.02 -5.44 -10.74
C ARG A 35 8.14 -3.93 -10.67
N ALA A 36 7.33 -3.27 -9.83
CA ALA A 36 7.39 -1.83 -9.66
C ALA A 36 8.74 -1.39 -9.10
N ALA A 37 9.27 -2.09 -8.09
CA ALA A 37 10.57 -1.82 -7.52
C ALA A 37 11.71 -2.03 -8.53
N GLU A 38 11.66 -3.08 -9.34
CA GLU A 38 12.59 -3.27 -10.47
C GLU A 38 12.52 -2.11 -11.48
N TRP A 39 11.32 -1.68 -11.84
CA TRP A 39 11.14 -0.53 -12.72
C TRP A 39 11.76 0.74 -12.14
N ILE A 40 11.52 1.05 -10.86
CA ILE A 40 12.12 2.22 -10.19
C ILE A 40 13.66 2.14 -10.24
N ARG A 41 14.23 0.96 -9.96
CA ARG A 41 15.69 0.73 -10.05
C ARG A 41 16.24 0.91 -11.47
N SER A 42 15.42 0.73 -12.49
CA SER A 42 15.79 0.91 -13.90
C SER A 42 15.76 2.36 -14.39
N LEU A 43 15.23 3.30 -13.59
CA LEU A 43 15.13 4.70 -13.96
C LEU A 43 16.51 5.34 -14.20
N PRO A 44 16.60 6.40 -15.03
CA PRO A 44 17.82 7.14 -15.25
C PRO A 44 18.48 7.55 -13.92
N SER A 45 19.77 7.25 -13.79
CA SER A 45 20.52 7.58 -12.58
C SER A 45 20.72 9.09 -12.43
N ALA A 46 20.60 9.57 -11.20
CA ALA A 46 20.89 10.96 -10.89
C ALA A 46 22.39 11.29 -11.05
N PRO A 47 22.74 12.53 -11.41
CA PRO A 47 24.11 13.01 -11.27
C PRO A 47 24.53 13.00 -9.80
N SER A 48 25.74 12.53 -9.50
CA SER A 48 26.26 12.42 -8.13
C SER A 48 26.96 13.72 -7.69
N PRO A 49 26.76 14.21 -6.45
CA PRO A 49 25.90 13.65 -5.40
C PRO A 49 24.45 14.15 -5.50
N CYS A 50 23.48 13.23 -5.36
CA CYS A 50 22.06 13.56 -5.31
C CYS A 50 21.35 12.67 -4.27
N PRO A 51 20.92 13.23 -3.12
CA PRO A 51 20.23 12.47 -2.07
C PRO A 51 18.95 11.78 -2.57
N VAL A 52 18.13 12.49 -3.35
CA VAL A 52 16.92 11.94 -3.97
C VAL A 52 17.25 10.80 -4.93
N GLY A 53 18.35 10.92 -5.67
CA GLY A 53 18.83 9.85 -6.55
C GLY A 53 19.20 8.58 -5.78
N ALA A 54 19.89 8.71 -4.65
CA ALA A 54 20.22 7.57 -3.80
C ALA A 54 18.97 6.93 -3.18
N TRP A 55 18.03 7.76 -2.74
CA TRP A 55 16.76 7.32 -2.16
C TRP A 55 15.89 6.57 -3.19
N LEU A 56 15.71 7.13 -4.39
CA LEU A 56 14.97 6.49 -5.49
C LEU A 56 15.63 5.17 -5.95
N ALA A 57 16.96 5.08 -5.93
CA ALA A 57 17.65 3.85 -6.33
C ALA A 57 17.63 2.74 -5.26
N GLY A 58 17.38 3.09 -3.99
CA GLY A 58 17.52 2.18 -2.86
C GLY A 58 16.26 2.06 -2.00
N GLU A 59 15.99 3.09 -1.20
CA GLU A 59 14.97 3.07 -0.16
C GLU A 59 13.54 2.98 -0.70
N LEU A 60 13.21 3.73 -1.76
CA LEU A 60 11.85 3.71 -2.31
C LEU A 60 11.47 2.33 -2.89
N PRO A 61 12.29 1.69 -3.75
CA PRO A 61 12.02 0.33 -4.22
C PRO A 61 11.80 -0.68 -3.07
N GLN A 62 12.63 -0.60 -2.02
CA GLN A 62 12.50 -1.46 -0.84
C GLN A 62 11.18 -1.20 -0.09
N ALA A 63 10.77 0.06 0.05
CA ALA A 63 9.50 0.41 0.66
C ALA A 63 8.29 -0.10 -0.14
N ILE A 64 8.35 -0.05 -1.48
CA ILE A 64 7.30 -0.60 -2.34
C ILE A 64 7.20 -2.13 -2.21
N GLU A 65 8.32 -2.84 -2.20
CA GLU A 65 8.35 -4.29 -1.96
C GLU A 65 7.81 -4.64 -0.56
N ALA A 66 8.25 -3.91 0.46
CA ALA A 66 7.79 -4.11 1.84
C ALA A 66 6.27 -3.87 1.94
N ALA A 67 5.78 -2.74 1.44
CA ALA A 67 4.35 -2.40 1.46
C ALA A 67 3.47 -3.48 0.81
N THR A 68 3.84 -3.93 -0.39
CA THR A 68 3.03 -4.88 -1.16
C THR A 68 3.12 -6.31 -0.64
N SER A 69 4.20 -6.69 0.05
CA SER A 69 4.35 -8.01 0.66
C SER A 69 3.85 -8.11 2.10
N SER A 70 3.61 -6.96 2.76
CA SER A 70 3.09 -6.88 4.13
C SER A 70 1.59 -6.64 4.21
N LEU A 71 0.90 -6.53 3.07
CA LEU A 71 -0.54 -6.31 3.06
C LEU A 71 -1.26 -7.35 3.91
N ASP A 72 -2.04 -6.85 4.87
CA ASP A 72 -2.74 -7.65 5.85
C ASP A 72 -4.22 -7.24 5.87
N PRO A 73 -5.08 -8.01 5.21
CA PRO A 73 -6.52 -7.81 5.26
C PRO A 73 -7.12 -7.95 6.67
N GLY A 74 -6.43 -8.60 7.61
CA GLY A 74 -6.82 -8.68 9.02
C GLY A 74 -6.53 -7.40 9.82
N ASP A 75 -5.64 -6.53 9.34
CA ASP A 75 -5.35 -5.22 9.94
C ASP A 75 -6.28 -4.13 9.37
N CYS A 76 -7.58 -4.42 9.41
CA CYS A 76 -8.64 -3.52 8.95
C CYS A 76 -9.21 -2.63 10.06
N ASP A 77 -9.95 -1.61 9.65
CA ASP A 77 -10.68 -0.70 10.51
C ASP A 77 -11.59 -1.53 11.43
N ARG A 78 -11.39 -1.40 12.74
CA ARG A 78 -12.09 -2.21 13.75
C ARG A 78 -12.56 -1.37 14.91
N MET A 79 -13.58 -1.87 15.61
CA MET A 79 -14.07 -1.23 16.83
C MET A 79 -13.27 -1.76 18.03
N ASP A 80 -12.73 -0.87 18.85
CA ASP A 80 -12.10 -1.26 20.12
C ASP A 80 -13.16 -1.61 21.19
N PRO A 81 -12.77 -2.18 22.34
CA PRO A 81 -13.69 -2.55 23.41
C PRO A 81 -14.50 -1.37 23.98
N GLU A 82 -13.99 -0.15 23.84
CA GLU A 82 -14.60 1.10 24.29
C GLU A 82 -15.60 1.67 23.26
N GLY A 83 -15.71 1.07 22.08
CA GLY A 83 -16.62 1.48 21.02
C GLY A 83 -16.07 2.57 20.10
N VAL A 84 -14.75 2.77 20.09
CA VAL A 84 -14.04 3.73 19.22
C VAL A 84 -13.53 3.01 17.98
N ILE A 85 -13.59 3.67 16.83
CA ILE A 85 -12.99 3.16 15.59
C ILE A 85 -11.47 3.29 15.71
N VAL A 86 -10.79 2.18 15.51
CA VAL A 86 -9.34 2.10 15.32
C VAL A 86 -9.10 1.90 13.84
N ASP A 87 -8.46 2.88 13.21
CA ASP A 87 -8.11 2.81 11.80
C ASP A 87 -7.07 1.70 11.57
N GLY A 88 -7.38 0.78 10.66
CA GLY A 88 -6.46 -0.24 10.19
C GLY A 88 -5.41 0.35 9.27
N THR A 89 -4.26 -0.33 9.15
CA THR A 89 -3.19 0.08 8.23
C THR A 89 -3.18 -0.71 6.94
N GLY A 90 -4.01 -1.77 6.84
CA GLY A 90 -3.95 -2.74 5.75
C GLY A 90 -2.61 -3.46 5.70
N GLY A 91 -1.90 -3.54 6.83
CA GLY A 91 -0.59 -4.19 6.98
C GLY A 91 0.64 -3.29 6.74
N ILE A 92 0.46 -2.03 6.29
CA ILE A 92 1.59 -1.13 6.02
C ILE A 92 1.98 -0.34 7.28
N ASP A 93 3.22 -0.53 7.72
CA ASP A 93 3.81 0.23 8.82
C ASP A 93 4.01 1.73 8.52
N GLU A 94 4.14 2.53 9.57
CA GLU A 94 4.22 3.99 9.46
C GLU A 94 5.49 4.49 8.74
N GLU A 95 6.61 3.77 8.84
CA GLU A 95 7.85 4.14 8.14
C GLU A 95 7.69 3.96 6.63
N THR A 96 7.15 2.81 6.22
CA THR A 96 6.85 2.50 4.83
C THR A 96 5.82 3.48 4.25
N ARG A 97 4.76 3.78 5.01
CA ARG A 97 3.77 4.80 4.65
C ARG A 97 4.39 6.18 4.47
N SER A 98 5.23 6.61 5.42
CA SER A 98 5.93 7.90 5.36
C SER A 98 6.82 8.02 4.12
N LYS A 99 7.52 6.95 3.73
CA LYS A 99 8.33 6.92 2.51
C LYS A 99 7.49 7.11 1.25
N MET A 100 6.33 6.46 1.15
CA MET A 100 5.42 6.65 0.02
C MET A 100 4.84 8.07 -0.01
N ALA A 101 4.47 8.62 1.15
CA ALA A 101 3.95 9.98 1.26
C ALA A 101 4.99 11.06 0.88
N ALA A 102 6.28 10.76 0.99
CA ALA A 102 7.36 11.67 0.58
C ALA A 102 7.58 11.72 -0.94
N VAL A 103 7.05 10.76 -1.72
CA VAL A 103 7.28 10.66 -3.17
C VAL A 103 6.91 11.94 -3.93
N PRO A 104 5.75 12.58 -3.72
CA PRO A 104 5.40 13.83 -4.38
C PRO A 104 6.42 14.96 -4.15
N CYS A 105 6.99 15.06 -2.94
CA CYS A 105 8.03 16.04 -2.65
C CYS A 105 9.36 15.65 -3.31
N ALA A 106 9.73 14.38 -3.26
CA ALA A 106 10.98 13.89 -3.85
C ALA A 106 11.03 14.05 -5.38
N VAL A 107 9.90 13.92 -6.08
CA VAL A 107 9.88 14.07 -7.54
C VAL A 107 10.12 15.51 -8.02
N GLU A 108 9.84 16.53 -7.19
CA GLU A 108 10.15 17.93 -7.52
C GLU A 108 11.66 18.16 -7.67
N ASP A 109 12.45 17.45 -6.86
CA ASP A 109 13.91 17.48 -6.90
C ASP A 109 14.51 16.50 -7.92
N ALA A 110 13.68 15.63 -8.52
CA ALA A 110 14.10 14.61 -9.49
C ALA A 110 14.16 15.13 -10.94
N LEU A 111 14.81 16.28 -11.16
CA LEU A 111 14.82 16.99 -12.44
C LEU A 111 15.54 16.27 -13.59
N TRP A 112 16.29 15.21 -13.29
CA TRP A 112 16.92 14.36 -14.32
C TRP A 112 15.93 13.34 -14.92
N LEU A 113 14.79 13.13 -14.29
CA LEU A 113 13.71 12.31 -14.81
C LEU A 113 12.81 13.15 -15.72
N ILE A 114 12.27 12.52 -16.78
CA ILE A 114 11.26 13.19 -17.59
C ILE A 114 9.93 13.26 -16.83
N PRO A 115 9.05 14.25 -17.11
CA PRO A 115 7.78 14.40 -16.38
C PRO A 115 6.92 13.14 -16.35
N GLY A 116 6.94 12.34 -17.42
CA GLY A 116 6.23 11.05 -17.45
C GLY A 116 6.72 10.06 -16.40
N GLN A 117 8.02 10.00 -16.12
CA GLN A 117 8.60 9.14 -15.07
C GLN A 117 8.25 9.64 -13.67
N GLN A 118 8.29 10.96 -13.47
CA GLN A 118 7.89 11.58 -12.19
C GLN A 118 6.42 11.27 -11.86
N ILE A 119 5.51 11.43 -12.83
CA ILE A 119 4.08 11.12 -12.66
C ILE A 119 3.89 9.63 -12.34
N ARG A 120 4.60 8.74 -13.04
CA ARG A 120 4.51 7.28 -12.80
C ARG A 120 5.00 6.90 -11.41
N LEU A 121 6.05 7.55 -10.87
CA LEU A 121 6.50 7.34 -9.49
C LEU A 121 5.40 7.71 -8.49
N VAL A 122 4.78 8.88 -8.65
CA VAL A 122 3.66 9.31 -7.81
C VAL A 122 2.49 8.34 -7.92
N ALA A 123 2.16 7.88 -9.14
CA ALA A 123 1.09 6.92 -9.37
C ALA A 123 1.35 5.60 -8.64
N VAL A 124 2.55 5.02 -8.78
CA VAL A 124 2.92 3.76 -8.10
C VAL A 124 2.78 3.90 -6.57
N ALA A 125 3.36 4.94 -5.98
CA ALA A 125 3.29 5.15 -4.53
C ALA A 125 1.85 5.36 -4.03
N SER A 126 1.04 6.11 -4.78
CA SER A 126 -0.37 6.36 -4.46
C SER A 126 -1.21 5.09 -4.60
N LEU A 127 -0.97 4.27 -5.63
CA LEU A 127 -1.69 3.02 -5.84
C LEU A 127 -1.39 1.99 -4.74
N VAL A 128 -0.12 1.87 -4.31
CA VAL A 128 0.26 0.98 -3.21
C VAL A 128 -0.36 1.44 -1.89
N THR A 129 -0.30 2.73 -1.59
CA THR A 129 -0.95 3.28 -0.39
C THR A 129 -2.47 3.12 -0.45
N GLY A 130 -3.07 3.32 -1.62
CA GLY A 130 -4.51 3.13 -1.84
C GLY A 130 -4.96 1.68 -1.68
N ALA A 131 -4.14 0.72 -2.12
CA ALA A 131 -4.43 -0.70 -1.96
C ALA A 131 -4.49 -1.11 -0.47
N ALA A 132 -3.55 -0.63 0.34
CA ALA A 132 -3.60 -0.84 1.79
C ALA A 132 -4.83 -0.16 2.42
N ARG A 133 -5.21 1.03 1.95
CA ARG A 133 -6.43 1.68 2.46
C ARG A 133 -7.70 0.93 2.09
N LEU A 134 -7.79 0.36 0.89
CA LEU A 134 -8.92 -0.50 0.50
C LEU A 134 -9.05 -1.71 1.43
N LEU A 135 -7.92 -2.36 1.74
CA LEU A 135 -7.88 -3.46 2.70
C LEU A 135 -8.20 -3.02 4.12
N ALA A 136 -7.80 -1.81 4.51
CA ALA A 136 -8.16 -1.26 5.81
C ALA A 136 -9.68 -1.00 5.91
N GLU A 137 -10.32 -0.49 4.86
CA GLU A 137 -11.73 -0.09 4.89
C GLU A 137 -12.71 -1.26 4.74
N ASP A 138 -12.51 -2.09 3.72
CA ASP A 138 -13.37 -3.23 3.42
C ASP A 138 -12.57 -4.32 2.67
N PRO A 139 -11.79 -5.13 3.40
CA PRO A 139 -10.94 -6.15 2.80
C PRO A 139 -11.76 -7.21 2.05
N GLY A 140 -12.94 -7.55 2.56
CA GLY A 140 -13.85 -8.52 1.94
C GLY A 140 -14.29 -8.07 0.56
N THR A 141 -14.77 -6.83 0.40
CA THR A 141 -15.11 -6.27 -0.90
C THR A 141 -13.86 -6.15 -1.79
N ALA A 142 -12.76 -5.65 -1.24
CA ALA A 142 -11.54 -5.40 -2.00
C ALA A 142 -11.00 -6.68 -2.67
N ILE A 143 -11.08 -7.81 -1.97
CA ILE A 143 -10.64 -9.13 -2.45
C ILE A 143 -11.71 -9.75 -3.36
N THR A 144 -12.94 -9.95 -2.86
CA THR A 144 -13.95 -10.77 -3.53
C THR A 144 -14.53 -10.13 -4.80
N THR A 145 -14.49 -8.80 -4.90
CA THR A 145 -14.98 -8.07 -6.09
C THR A 145 -13.86 -7.67 -7.05
N GLY A 146 -12.60 -7.97 -6.70
CA GLY A 146 -11.44 -7.75 -7.57
C GLY A 146 -10.90 -6.32 -7.60
N GLU A 147 -11.23 -5.48 -6.62
CA GLU A 147 -10.69 -4.11 -6.54
C GLU A 147 -9.19 -4.12 -6.27
N LEU A 148 -8.71 -4.99 -5.38
CA LEU A 148 -7.28 -5.12 -5.07
C LEU A 148 -6.48 -5.60 -6.31
N PRO A 149 -6.86 -6.70 -7.02
CA PRO A 149 -6.26 -7.05 -8.31
C PRO A 149 -6.25 -5.90 -9.33
N ARG A 150 -7.31 -5.09 -9.37
CA ARG A 150 -7.39 -3.94 -10.28
C ARG A 150 -6.34 -2.88 -9.98
N MET A 151 -5.99 -2.66 -8.71
CA MET A 151 -4.89 -1.77 -8.32
C MET A 151 -3.57 -2.23 -8.92
N TRP A 152 -3.31 -3.54 -8.94
CA TRP A 152 -2.08 -4.11 -9.49
C TRP A 152 -2.00 -4.01 -11.01
N VAL A 153 -3.13 -4.14 -11.71
CA VAL A 153 -3.21 -3.84 -13.15
C VAL A 153 -2.84 -2.37 -13.43
N LEU A 154 -3.26 -1.43 -12.57
CA LEU A 154 -2.89 -0.02 -12.72
C LEU A 154 -1.40 0.22 -12.43
N VAL A 155 -0.83 -0.48 -11.44
CA VAL A 155 0.62 -0.45 -11.15
C VAL A 155 1.39 -0.95 -12.37
N ASP A 156 1.02 -2.12 -12.91
CA ASP A 156 1.65 -2.70 -14.11
C ASP A 156 1.54 -1.75 -15.31
N HIS A 157 0.40 -1.08 -15.48
CA HIS A 157 0.24 -0.10 -16.55
C HIS A 157 1.12 1.14 -16.35
N ALA A 158 1.31 1.60 -15.11
CA ALA A 158 2.17 2.75 -14.82
C ALA A 158 3.65 2.48 -15.14
N ILE A 159 4.09 1.22 -15.00
CA ILE A 159 5.49 0.82 -15.18
C ILE A 159 5.81 0.22 -16.56
N ALA A 160 4.81 0.07 -17.44
CA ALA A 160 4.95 -0.38 -18.83
C ALA A 160 5.57 0.70 -19.75
#